data_AF-A0AAV9VCY9-F1
#
_entry.id   AF-A0AAV9VCY9-F1
#
_cell.length_a   1.000
_cell.length_b   1.000
_cell.length_c   1.000
_cell.angle_alpha   90.00
_cell.angle_beta   90.00
_cell.angle_gamma   90.00
#
_symmetry.space_group_name_H-M   'P 1'
#
loop_
_entity.id
_entity.type
_entity.pdbx_description
1 polymer ?
#
loop_
_entity_poly.entity_id
_entity_poly.type
_entity_poly.pdbx_seq_one_letter_code
_entity_poly.pdbx_strand_id
1 'polypeptide(L)'
;MDFSTALEGVREHMFSPDAAVWRAHVRFFHFAPIVCAPMALITTPMGKTSVNSIFNLPGKLSWILMELVSPLSFLMTVYRNSATLLATMAALPAAHKVLTALYFIHYAHRALISPLRAPSYAPAHIVVLLFASAFNYLNAYGLAGWLLRHGHVDVEGAGGQLRFAAGVAIWAIGFAGNVWHEDILYEIRRRAKREAAQLAARKKRDGDGVGDGMQELDAGKDRLVVRADNGHIYEVPQGGLYEYCWHPHVSSHTTLQMMQQG
;
A
#
# COMPACT_ATOMS: atom_id res chain seq x y z
N MET A 1 -4.63 -19.63 -32.05
CA MET A 1 -5.58 -18.82 -31.26
C MET A 1 -5.32 -17.39 -31.69
N ASP A 2 -6.29 -16.73 -32.33
CA ASP A 2 -6.13 -15.36 -32.84
C ASP A 2 -6.07 -14.37 -31.65
N PHE A 3 -5.28 -13.31 -31.79
CA PHE A 3 -5.15 -12.24 -30.79
C PHE A 3 -6.49 -11.57 -30.50
N SER A 4 -7.36 -11.49 -31.51
CA SER A 4 -8.74 -11.01 -31.37
C SER A 4 -9.55 -11.88 -30.39
N THR A 5 -9.52 -13.20 -30.55
CA THR A 5 -10.20 -14.16 -29.69
C THR A 5 -9.64 -14.16 -28.26
N ALA A 6 -8.33 -13.98 -28.10
CA ALA A 6 -7.72 -13.83 -26.79
C ALA A 6 -8.17 -12.53 -26.09
N LEU A 7 -8.25 -11.42 -26.82
CA LEU A 7 -8.76 -10.13 -26.32
C LEU A 7 -10.24 -10.19 -25.95
N GLU A 8 -11.05 -10.91 -26.72
CA GLU A 8 -12.46 -11.14 -26.42
C GLU A 8 -12.63 -11.96 -25.15
N GLY A 9 -11.91 -13.07 -25.00
CA GLY A 9 -11.92 -13.86 -23.77
C GLY A 9 -11.46 -13.05 -22.55
N VAL A 10 -10.42 -12.23 -22.69
CA VAL A 10 -9.97 -11.31 -21.64
C VAL A 10 -11.05 -10.28 -21.31
N ARG A 11 -11.74 -9.70 -22.31
CA ARG A 11 -12.82 -8.73 -22.12
C ARG A 11 -14.06 -9.32 -21.44
N GLU A 12 -14.35 -10.61 -21.69
CA GLU A 12 -15.47 -11.33 -21.09
C GLU A 12 -15.26 -11.66 -19.62
N HIS A 13 -14.01 -11.90 -19.21
CA HIS A 13 -13.66 -12.33 -17.86
C HIS A 13 -13.13 -11.18 -16.99
N MET A 14 -12.43 -10.21 -17.58
CA MET A 14 -11.96 -9.02 -16.86
C MET A 14 -13.14 -8.15 -16.45
N PHE A 15 -13.23 -7.83 -15.16
CA PHE A 15 -14.32 -7.03 -14.60
C PHE A 15 -15.70 -7.68 -14.80
N SER A 16 -15.75 -8.98 -15.11
CA SER A 16 -17.00 -9.71 -15.32
C SER A 16 -17.79 -9.77 -14.01
N PRO A 17 -19.12 -9.62 -14.04
CA PRO A 17 -19.90 -9.74 -12.83
C PRO A 17 -20.41 -11.17 -12.60
N ASP A 18 -19.92 -12.12 -13.38
CA ASP A 18 -20.26 -13.52 -13.28
C ASP A 18 -19.87 -14.06 -11.89
N ALA A 19 -20.82 -14.74 -11.25
CA ALA A 19 -20.64 -15.21 -9.89
C ALA A 19 -19.62 -16.35 -9.78
N ALA A 20 -19.43 -17.17 -10.82
CA ALA A 20 -18.40 -18.19 -10.85
C ALA A 20 -17.01 -17.57 -10.98
N VAL A 21 -16.87 -16.55 -11.84
CA VAL A 21 -15.64 -15.77 -11.96
C VAL A 21 -15.31 -15.10 -10.62
N TRP A 22 -16.26 -14.37 -10.03
CA TRP A 22 -16.06 -13.73 -8.72
C TRP A 22 -15.70 -14.74 -7.61
N ARG A 23 -16.39 -15.88 -7.51
CA ARG A 23 -16.05 -16.93 -6.53
C ARG A 23 -14.65 -17.51 -6.74
N ALA A 24 -14.21 -17.68 -7.99
CA ALA A 24 -12.85 -18.13 -8.27
C ALA A 24 -11.81 -17.12 -7.77
N HIS A 25 -12.06 -15.82 -7.94
CA HIS A 25 -11.21 -14.75 -7.41
C HIS A 25 -11.17 -14.76 -5.88
N VAL A 26 -12.31 -14.88 -5.22
CA VAL A 26 -12.37 -14.96 -3.75
C VAL A 26 -11.65 -16.21 -3.24
N ARG A 27 -11.78 -17.35 -3.91
CA ARG A 27 -11.04 -18.58 -3.58
C ARG A 27 -9.54 -18.41 -3.73
N PHE A 28 -9.07 -17.69 -4.75
CA PHE A 28 -7.66 -17.35 -4.88
C PHE A 28 -7.15 -16.59 -3.64
N PHE A 29 -7.91 -15.62 -3.12
CA PHE A 29 -7.56 -14.91 -1.89
C PHE A 29 -7.61 -15.77 -0.62
N HIS A 30 -8.42 -16.83 -0.55
CA HIS A 30 -8.39 -17.77 0.58
C HIS A 30 -7.04 -18.48 0.70
N PHE A 31 -6.34 -18.69 -0.42
CA PHE A 31 -4.99 -19.26 -0.43
C PHE A 31 -3.89 -18.21 -0.27
N ALA A 32 -4.23 -16.91 -0.19
CA ALA A 32 -3.24 -15.85 -0.02
C ALA A 32 -2.34 -16.08 1.21
N PRO A 33 -2.81 -16.54 2.39
CA PRO A 33 -1.93 -16.84 3.51
C PRO A 33 -0.85 -17.90 3.19
N ILE A 34 -1.19 -18.90 2.37
CA ILE A 34 -0.25 -19.97 1.95
C ILE A 34 0.84 -19.42 1.03
N VAL A 35 0.52 -18.41 0.22
CA VAL A 35 1.48 -17.77 -0.70
C VAL A 35 2.29 -16.68 0.03
N CYS A 36 1.63 -15.88 0.88
CA CYS A 36 2.23 -14.77 1.60
C CYS A 36 3.20 -15.23 2.70
N ALA A 37 2.94 -16.36 3.37
CA ALA A 37 3.82 -16.84 4.45
C ALA A 37 5.23 -17.24 3.94
N PRO A 38 5.40 -18.01 2.85
CA PRO A 38 6.70 -18.22 2.22
C PRO A 38 7.29 -16.93 1.65
N MET A 39 6.47 -16.05 1.07
CA MET A 39 6.95 -14.76 0.57
C MET A 39 7.53 -13.87 1.68
N ALA A 40 7.03 -13.95 2.91
CA ALA A 40 7.61 -13.22 4.04
C ALA A 40 9.05 -13.66 4.37
N LEU A 41 9.46 -14.85 3.92
CA LEU A 41 10.82 -15.38 4.06
C LEU A 41 11.74 -14.96 2.89
N ILE A 42 11.17 -14.44 1.80
CA ILE A 42 11.90 -14.04 0.59
C ILE A 42 11.97 -12.52 0.54
N THR A 43 13.17 -11.97 0.42
CA THR A 43 13.35 -10.53 0.26
C THR A 43 12.84 -10.06 -1.10
N THR A 44 11.90 -9.12 -1.09
CA THR A 44 11.39 -8.53 -2.34
C THR A 44 12.38 -7.48 -2.86
N PRO A 45 12.61 -7.37 -4.17
CA PRO A 45 13.59 -6.43 -4.74
C PRO A 45 13.07 -4.99 -4.74
N MET A 46 12.81 -4.45 -3.55
CA MET A 46 12.24 -3.13 -3.30
C MET A 46 12.64 -2.61 -1.91
N GLY A 47 12.78 -1.29 -1.75
CA GLY A 47 13.06 -0.70 -0.44
C GLY A 47 14.50 -0.97 0.00
N LYS A 48 14.68 -1.51 1.21
CA LYS A 48 16.02 -1.83 1.75
C LYS A 48 16.70 -2.98 1.00
N THR A 49 15.93 -3.78 0.29
CA THR A 49 16.37 -4.96 -0.48
C THR A 49 16.32 -4.70 -1.99
N SER A 50 16.29 -3.43 -2.40
CA SER A 50 16.38 -3.04 -3.82
C SER A 50 17.68 -3.57 -4.44
N VAL A 51 17.56 -4.23 -5.59
CA VAL A 51 18.69 -4.69 -6.41
C VAL A 51 19.05 -3.65 -7.47
N ASN A 52 20.29 -3.63 -7.97
CA ASN A 52 20.66 -2.80 -9.11
C ASN A 52 20.28 -3.54 -10.41
N SER A 53 19.32 -3.02 -11.18
CA SER A 53 18.81 -3.63 -12.40
C SER A 53 18.38 -2.55 -13.38
N ILE A 54 18.57 -2.81 -14.68
CA ILE A 54 18.08 -1.94 -15.77
C ILE A 54 16.55 -1.89 -15.85
N PHE A 55 15.87 -2.88 -15.24
CA PHE A 55 14.41 -2.94 -15.17
C PHE A 55 13.84 -2.23 -13.92
N ASN A 56 14.68 -1.48 -13.21
CA ASN A 56 14.22 -0.65 -12.10
C ASN A 56 13.54 0.60 -12.61
N LEU A 57 12.38 0.88 -12.04
CA LEU A 57 11.63 2.11 -12.27
C LEU A 57 11.81 3.06 -11.08
N PRO A 58 11.60 4.38 -11.27
CA PRO A 58 11.62 5.34 -10.17
C PRO A 58 10.65 4.92 -9.07
N GLY A 59 11.12 4.87 -7.82
CA GLY A 59 10.36 4.29 -6.71
C GLY A 59 8.98 4.91 -6.49
N LYS A 60 8.89 6.25 -6.51
CA LYS A 60 7.62 6.97 -6.35
C LYS A 60 6.63 6.64 -7.47
N LEU A 61 7.10 6.66 -8.72
CA LEU A 61 6.27 6.36 -9.88
C LEU A 61 5.75 4.93 -9.81
N SER A 62 6.64 3.97 -9.51
CA SER A 62 6.29 2.56 -9.38
C SER A 62 5.21 2.36 -8.32
N TRP A 63 5.36 3.01 -7.17
CA TRP A 63 4.38 2.97 -6.09
C TRP A 63 3.01 3.51 -6.48
N ILE A 64 2.99 4.72 -7.05
CA ILE A 64 1.76 5.36 -7.50
C ILE A 64 1.05 4.47 -8.53
N LEU A 65 1.80 3.94 -9.51
CA LEU A 65 1.23 3.10 -10.56
C LEU A 65 0.60 1.82 -10.01
N MET A 66 1.32 1.05 -9.18
CA MET A 66 0.75 -0.20 -8.66
C MET A 66 -0.43 0.03 -7.71
N GLU A 67 -0.40 1.07 -6.89
CA GLU A 67 -1.47 1.37 -5.93
C GLU A 67 -2.71 1.98 -6.60
N LEU A 68 -2.55 2.76 -7.69
CA LEU A 68 -3.67 3.30 -8.47
C LEU A 68 -4.48 2.23 -9.20
N VAL A 69 -3.91 1.05 -9.47
CA VAL A 69 -4.66 -0.06 -10.07
C VAL A 69 -5.89 -0.42 -9.24
N SER A 70 -5.80 -0.31 -7.91
CA SER A 70 -6.90 -0.68 -7.01
C SER A 70 -8.14 0.22 -7.17
N PRO A 71 -8.09 1.55 -6.98
CA PRO A 71 -9.26 2.41 -7.19
C PRO A 71 -9.74 2.40 -8.65
N LEU A 72 -8.84 2.30 -9.63
CA LEU A 72 -9.23 2.22 -11.04
C LEU A 72 -9.97 0.91 -11.36
N SER A 73 -9.48 -0.23 -10.85
CA SER A 73 -10.12 -1.52 -11.01
C SER A 73 -11.51 -1.54 -10.37
N PHE A 74 -11.65 -0.96 -9.17
CA PHE A 74 -12.95 -0.81 -8.51
C PHE A 74 -13.93 -0.03 -9.39
N LEU A 75 -13.56 1.18 -9.84
CA LEU A 75 -14.41 2.02 -10.68
C LEU A 75 -14.74 1.36 -12.01
N MET A 76 -13.78 0.68 -12.64
CA MET A 76 -13.99 -0.02 -13.89
C MET A 76 -14.94 -1.21 -13.73
N THR A 77 -14.83 -1.95 -12.62
CA THR A 77 -15.78 -3.02 -12.27
C THR A 77 -17.20 -2.47 -12.15
N VAL A 78 -17.38 -1.35 -11.46
CA VAL A 78 -18.70 -0.72 -11.35
C VAL A 78 -19.20 -0.27 -12.71
N TYR A 79 -18.39 0.49 -13.45
CA TYR A 79 -18.76 1.05 -14.74
C TYR A 79 -19.18 -0.03 -15.76
N ARG A 80 -18.46 -1.16 -15.81
CA ARG A 80 -18.74 -2.26 -16.73
C ARG A 80 -20.03 -3.03 -16.40
N ASN A 81 -20.49 -2.93 -15.16
CA ASN A 81 -21.61 -3.72 -14.63
C ASN A 81 -22.82 -2.86 -14.24
N SER A 82 -22.82 -1.60 -14.69
CA SER A 82 -23.88 -0.64 -14.44
C SER A 82 -24.25 0.14 -15.69
N ALA A 83 -25.46 0.70 -15.73
CA ALA A 83 -25.88 1.60 -16.80
C ALA A 83 -25.13 2.95 -16.72
N THR A 84 -24.93 3.47 -15.49
CA THR A 84 -24.06 4.63 -15.24
C THR A 84 -23.38 4.49 -13.89
N LEU A 85 -22.10 4.90 -13.83
CA LEU A 85 -21.29 4.84 -12.62
C LEU A 85 -21.95 5.62 -11.47
N LEU A 86 -22.37 6.86 -11.73
CA LEU A 86 -22.90 7.75 -10.70
C LEU A 86 -24.23 7.27 -10.14
N ALA A 87 -25.17 6.84 -10.99
CA ALA A 87 -26.46 6.34 -10.52
C ALA A 87 -26.29 5.07 -9.69
N THR A 88 -25.40 4.17 -10.09
CA THR A 88 -25.13 2.95 -9.32
C THR A 88 -24.51 3.25 -7.96
N MET A 89 -23.52 4.14 -7.87
CA MET A 89 -22.96 4.56 -6.58
C MET A 89 -23.99 5.28 -5.70
N ALA A 90 -24.88 6.09 -6.31
CA ALA A 90 -25.94 6.78 -5.59
C ALA A 90 -27.04 5.83 -5.10
N ALA A 91 -27.31 4.73 -5.82
CA ALA A 91 -28.31 3.74 -5.44
C ALA A 91 -27.86 2.77 -4.35
N LEU A 92 -26.57 2.74 -4.00
CA LEU A 92 -26.06 1.85 -2.96
C LEU A 92 -26.71 2.11 -1.58
N PRO A 93 -26.87 1.07 -0.75
CA PRO A 93 -27.21 1.23 0.66
C PRO A 93 -26.21 2.14 1.39
N ALA A 94 -26.66 2.80 2.46
CA ALA A 94 -25.84 3.75 3.20
C ALA A 94 -24.54 3.13 3.74
N ALA A 95 -24.61 1.90 4.28
CA ALA A 95 -23.44 1.18 4.78
C ALA A 95 -22.41 0.93 3.66
N HIS A 96 -22.84 0.48 2.48
CA HIS A 96 -21.98 0.26 1.31
C HIS A 96 -21.32 1.56 0.83
N LYS A 97 -22.04 2.69 0.88
CA LYS A 97 -21.46 4.01 0.56
C LYS A 97 -20.35 4.40 1.52
N VAL A 98 -20.55 4.18 2.82
CA VAL A 98 -19.52 4.41 3.83
C VAL A 98 -18.30 3.54 3.56
N LEU A 99 -18.46 2.22 3.39
CA LEU A 99 -17.34 1.31 3.10
C LEU A 99 -16.59 1.70 1.82
N THR A 100 -17.32 2.08 0.78
CA THR A 100 -16.73 2.60 -0.48
C THR A 100 -15.93 3.86 -0.23
N ALA A 101 -16.46 4.82 0.54
CA ALA A 101 -15.74 6.05 0.88
C ALA A 101 -14.46 5.77 1.68
N LEU A 102 -14.54 4.89 2.69
CA LEU A 102 -13.36 4.50 3.48
C LEU A 102 -12.28 3.87 2.58
N TYR A 103 -12.68 3.00 1.65
CA TYR A 103 -11.79 2.40 0.67
C TYR A 103 -11.10 3.46 -0.21
N PHE A 104 -11.85 4.40 -0.78
CA PHE A 104 -11.26 5.45 -1.62
C PHE A 104 -10.41 6.44 -0.83
N ILE A 105 -10.77 6.78 0.42
CA ILE A 105 -9.92 7.58 1.30
C ILE A 105 -8.58 6.87 1.53
N HIS A 106 -8.64 5.57 1.84
CA HIS A 106 -7.44 4.75 2.04
C HIS A 106 -6.53 4.79 0.80
N TYR A 107 -7.06 4.49 -0.39
CA TYR A 107 -6.27 4.46 -1.61
C TYR A 107 -5.86 5.85 -2.13
N ALA A 108 -6.63 6.91 -1.87
CA ALA A 108 -6.20 8.28 -2.16
C ALA A 108 -4.96 8.63 -1.32
N HIS A 109 -4.96 8.24 -0.04
CA HIS A 109 -3.78 8.41 0.79
C HIS A 109 -2.61 7.54 0.31
N ARG A 110 -2.85 6.25 0.14
CA ARG A 110 -1.82 5.25 -0.17
C ARG A 110 -1.18 5.41 -1.54
N ALA A 111 -1.99 5.68 -2.56
CA ALA A 111 -1.55 5.76 -3.94
C ALA A 111 -1.06 7.15 -4.34
N LEU A 112 -1.52 8.23 -3.69
CA LEU A 112 -1.20 9.60 -4.08
C LEU A 112 -0.55 10.40 -2.95
N ILE A 113 -1.27 10.64 -1.84
CA ILE A 113 -0.82 11.60 -0.81
C ILE A 113 0.51 11.16 -0.18
N SER A 114 0.58 9.90 0.28
CA SER A 114 1.74 9.31 0.93
C SER A 114 2.99 9.31 0.02
N PRO A 115 2.95 8.76 -1.22
CA PRO A 115 4.13 8.76 -2.09
C PRO A 115 4.58 10.16 -2.51
N LEU A 116 3.65 11.12 -2.66
CA LEU A 116 3.98 12.50 -2.99
C LEU A 116 4.66 13.22 -1.81
N ARG A 117 4.19 13.00 -0.58
CA ARG A 117 4.78 13.56 0.67
C ARG A 117 6.14 12.97 1.03
N ALA A 118 6.41 11.73 0.63
CA ALA A 118 7.64 11.06 1.00
C ALA A 118 8.88 11.76 0.42
N PRO A 119 9.99 11.89 1.18
CA PRO A 119 11.21 12.53 0.68
C PRO A 119 11.89 11.74 -0.44
N SER A 120 11.86 10.42 -0.33
CA SER A 120 12.46 9.49 -1.27
C SER A 120 11.80 8.12 -1.17
N TYR A 121 11.77 7.39 -2.29
CA TYR A 121 11.46 5.97 -2.39
C TYR A 121 12.62 5.27 -3.08
N ALA A 122 13.00 4.10 -2.59
CA ALA A 122 13.96 3.25 -3.28
C ALA A 122 13.39 2.82 -4.64
N PRO A 123 14.23 2.62 -5.68
CA PRO A 123 13.79 2.03 -6.94
C PRO A 123 13.07 0.70 -6.72
N ALA A 124 12.14 0.39 -7.62
CA ALA A 124 11.40 -0.87 -7.59
C ALA A 124 11.60 -1.60 -8.91
N HIS A 125 11.86 -2.90 -8.85
CA HIS A 125 11.94 -3.74 -10.03
C HIS A 125 10.56 -3.88 -10.69
N ILE A 126 10.49 -3.92 -12.03
CA ILE A 126 9.22 -4.06 -12.77
C ILE A 126 8.38 -5.28 -12.34
N VAL A 127 9.03 -6.36 -11.91
CA VAL A 127 8.35 -7.56 -11.40
C VAL A 127 7.47 -7.22 -10.18
N VAL A 128 7.95 -6.37 -9.27
CA VAL A 128 7.19 -5.94 -8.09
C VAL A 128 5.97 -5.12 -8.52
N LEU A 129 6.17 -4.20 -9.48
CA LEU A 129 5.08 -3.42 -10.05
C LEU A 129 3.97 -4.33 -10.62
N LEU A 130 4.34 -5.34 -11.41
CA LEU A 130 3.39 -6.26 -12.06
C LEU A 130 2.62 -7.10 -11.04
N PHE A 131 3.30 -7.72 -10.08
CA PHE A 131 2.64 -8.54 -9.06
C PHE A 131 1.76 -7.70 -8.12
N ALA A 132 2.24 -6.53 -7.68
CA ALA A 132 1.44 -5.64 -6.84
C ALA A 132 0.22 -5.09 -7.59
N SER A 133 0.38 -4.75 -8.88
CA SER A 133 -0.73 -4.33 -9.73
C SER A 133 -1.76 -5.44 -9.91
N ALA A 134 -1.33 -6.68 -10.14
CA ALA A 134 -2.23 -7.82 -10.27
C ALA A 134 -2.99 -8.07 -8.95
N PHE A 135 -2.31 -8.00 -7.81
CA PHE A 135 -2.94 -8.12 -6.50
C PHE A 135 -3.99 -7.03 -6.28
N ASN A 136 -3.63 -5.77 -6.52
CA ASN A 136 -4.53 -4.62 -6.36
C ASN A 136 -5.73 -4.69 -7.31
N TYR A 137 -5.52 -5.14 -8.54
CA TYR A 137 -6.59 -5.41 -9.50
C TYR A 137 -7.59 -6.44 -8.95
N LEU A 138 -7.10 -7.62 -8.55
CA LEU A 138 -7.92 -8.73 -8.09
C LEU A 138 -8.67 -8.37 -6.80
N ASN A 139 -8.02 -7.66 -5.87
CA ASN A 139 -8.59 -7.27 -4.59
C ASN A 139 -9.73 -6.26 -4.78
N ALA A 140 -9.48 -5.21 -5.56
CA ALA A 140 -10.48 -4.20 -5.89
C ALA A 140 -11.67 -4.77 -6.66
N TYR A 141 -11.42 -5.66 -7.62
CA TYR A 141 -12.46 -6.34 -8.37
C TYR A 141 -13.34 -7.20 -7.46
N GLY A 142 -12.73 -7.95 -6.53
CA GLY A 142 -13.45 -8.76 -5.54
C GLY A 142 -14.38 -7.90 -4.65
N LEU A 143 -13.86 -6.78 -4.14
CA LEU A 143 -14.62 -5.84 -3.32
C LEU A 143 -15.76 -5.17 -4.09
N ALA A 144 -15.49 -4.66 -5.30
CA ALA A 144 -16.51 -4.05 -6.14
C ALA A 144 -17.59 -5.05 -6.57
N GLY A 145 -17.20 -6.27 -6.95
CA GLY A 145 -18.11 -7.34 -7.32
C GLY A 145 -19.01 -7.77 -6.16
N TRP A 146 -18.45 -7.90 -4.95
CA TRP A 146 -19.22 -8.16 -3.73
C TRP A 146 -20.24 -7.05 -3.51
N LEU A 147 -19.79 -5.80 -3.54
CA LEU A 147 -20.59 -4.63 -3.26
C LEU A 147 -21.77 -4.45 -4.22
N LEU A 148 -21.62 -4.84 -5.50
CA LEU A 148 -22.65 -4.70 -6.53
C LEU A 148 -23.71 -5.81 -6.50
N ARG A 149 -23.34 -7.05 -6.15
CA ARG A 149 -24.21 -8.22 -6.39
C ARG A 149 -24.40 -9.16 -5.21
N HIS A 150 -23.50 -9.15 -4.23
CA HIS A 150 -23.42 -10.22 -3.23
C HIS A 150 -23.40 -9.72 -1.78
N GLY A 151 -23.11 -8.43 -1.57
CA GLY A 151 -22.91 -7.87 -0.25
C GLY A 151 -24.20 -7.39 0.38
N HIS A 152 -24.50 -7.95 1.54
CA HIS A 152 -25.46 -7.40 2.47
C HIS A 152 -24.71 -7.03 3.76
N VAL A 153 -24.89 -5.80 4.23
CA VAL A 153 -24.37 -5.38 5.53
C VAL A 153 -25.56 -5.29 6.45
N ASP A 154 -25.64 -6.21 7.42
CA ASP A 154 -26.68 -6.18 8.44
C ASP A 154 -26.44 -5.00 9.39
N VAL A 155 -27.28 -3.96 9.26
CA VAL A 155 -27.31 -2.77 10.12
C VAL A 155 -28.72 -2.51 10.65
N GLU A 156 -29.61 -3.48 10.55
CA GLU A 156 -31.01 -3.33 11.00
C GLU A 156 -31.11 -3.57 12.52
N GLY A 157 -30.39 -4.57 13.03
CA GLY A 157 -30.33 -4.88 14.45
C GLY A 157 -29.21 -4.13 15.20
N ALA A 158 -29.40 -3.93 16.51
CA ALA A 158 -28.39 -3.31 17.38
C ALA A 158 -27.02 -4.03 17.32
N GLY A 159 -27.03 -5.36 17.18
CA GLY A 159 -25.81 -6.15 17.02
C GLY A 159 -25.08 -5.88 15.70
N GLY A 160 -25.82 -5.78 14.59
CA GLY A 160 -25.27 -5.43 13.27
C GLY A 160 -24.71 -4.01 13.24
N GLN A 161 -25.46 -3.04 13.79
CA GLN A 161 -25.02 -1.66 13.95
C GLN A 161 -23.73 -1.55 14.78
N LEU A 162 -23.64 -2.28 15.89
CA LEU A 162 -22.45 -2.30 16.73
C LEU A 162 -21.24 -2.88 15.97
N ARG A 163 -21.41 -3.99 15.25
CA ARG A 163 -20.33 -4.59 14.43
C ARG A 163 -19.84 -3.63 13.36
N PHE A 164 -20.78 -2.99 12.65
CA PHE A 164 -20.45 -2.01 11.63
C PHE A 164 -19.71 -0.79 12.21
N ALA A 165 -20.23 -0.22 13.30
CA ALA A 165 -19.61 0.92 13.97
C ALA A 165 -18.22 0.58 14.52
N ALA A 166 -18.07 -0.61 15.13
CA ALA A 166 -16.77 -1.10 15.58
C ALA A 166 -15.79 -1.27 14.41
N GLY A 167 -16.24 -1.84 13.30
CA GLY A 167 -15.42 -1.98 12.09
C GLY A 167 -14.94 -0.64 11.54
N VAL A 168 -15.82 0.37 11.49
CA VAL A 168 -15.47 1.74 11.07
C VAL A 168 -14.50 2.39 12.07
N ALA A 169 -14.69 2.21 13.38
CA ALA A 169 -13.80 2.75 14.40
C ALA A 169 -12.41 2.13 14.32
N ILE A 170 -12.33 0.81 14.18
CA ILE A 170 -11.05 0.10 14.01
C ILE A 170 -10.37 0.55 12.72
N TRP A 171 -11.12 0.70 11.63
CA TRP A 171 -10.60 1.25 10.39
C TRP A 171 -9.99 2.64 10.60
N ALA A 172 -10.71 3.54 11.29
CA ALA A 172 -10.28 4.92 11.50
C ALA A 172 -9.01 4.99 12.37
N ILE A 173 -8.95 4.21 13.44
CA ILE A 173 -7.76 4.11 14.32
C ILE A 173 -6.58 3.53 13.54
N GLY A 174 -6.80 2.45 12.78
CA GLY A 174 -5.77 1.84 11.95
C GLY A 174 -5.23 2.78 10.88
N PHE A 175 -6.12 3.52 10.21
CA PHE A 175 -5.76 4.51 9.20
C PHE A 175 -4.99 5.68 9.81
N ALA A 176 -5.48 6.30 10.88
CA ALA A 176 -4.79 7.39 11.56
C ALA A 176 -3.41 6.95 12.08
N GLY A 177 -3.33 5.75 12.65
CA GLY A 177 -2.07 5.13 13.03
C GLY A 177 -1.13 4.98 11.84
N ASN A 178 -1.61 4.45 10.70
CA ASN A 178 -0.79 4.31 9.50
C ASN A 178 -0.22 5.66 9.03
N VAL A 179 -1.04 6.71 8.94
CA VAL A 179 -0.59 8.06 8.55
C VAL A 179 0.47 8.59 9.52
N TRP A 180 0.23 8.47 10.83
CA TRP A 180 1.17 8.96 11.84
C TRP A 180 2.53 8.26 11.75
N HIS A 181 2.55 6.93 11.63
CA HIS A 181 3.80 6.18 11.56
C HIS A 181 4.57 6.42 10.25
N GLU A 182 3.87 6.73 9.14
CA GLU A 182 4.50 7.17 7.90
C GLU A 182 5.16 8.55 8.05
N ASP A 183 4.51 9.50 8.74
CA ASP A 183 5.08 10.82 8.98
C ASP A 183 6.36 10.78 9.82
N ILE A 184 6.44 9.87 10.80
CA ILE A 184 7.68 9.60 11.57
C ILE A 184 8.80 9.14 10.63
N LEU A 185 8.52 8.16 9.76
CA LEU A 185 9.50 7.67 8.78
C LEU A 185 9.94 8.76 7.79
N TYR A 186 9.01 9.63 7.39
CA TYR A 186 9.33 10.75 6.52
C TYR A 186 10.22 11.77 7.20
N GLU A 187 10.02 12.05 8.49
CA GLU A 187 10.92 12.96 9.20
C GLU A 187 12.33 12.39 9.33
N ILE A 188 12.45 11.10 9.64
CA ILE A 188 13.75 10.40 9.65
C ILE A 188 14.45 10.55 8.29
N ARG A 189 13.75 10.28 7.18
CA ARG A 189 14.32 10.43 5.84
C ARG A 189 14.70 11.88 5.51
N ARG A 190 13.91 12.87 5.96
CA ARG A 190 14.22 14.29 5.78
C ARG A 190 15.47 14.68 6.57
N ARG A 191 15.59 14.25 7.83
CA ARG A 191 16.77 14.47 8.67
C ARG A 191 18.03 13.90 8.01
N ALA A 192 18.00 12.62 7.63
CA ALA A 192 19.12 11.97 6.93
C ALA A 192 19.55 12.73 5.66
N LYS A 193 18.60 13.24 4.88
CA LYS A 193 18.90 14.06 3.69
C LYS A 193 19.55 15.40 4.05
N ARG A 194 19.10 16.08 5.10
CA ARG A 194 19.69 17.35 5.57
C ARG A 194 21.12 17.13 6.09
N GLU A 195 21.33 16.10 6.90
CA GLU A 195 22.65 15.74 7.43
C GLU A 195 23.64 15.40 6.30
N ALA A 196 23.21 14.60 5.31
CA ALA A 196 24.03 14.29 4.13
C ALA A 196 24.41 15.53 3.32
N ALA A 197 23.48 16.49 3.15
CA ALA A 197 23.74 17.74 2.45
C ALA A 197 24.73 18.64 3.22
N GLN A 198 24.62 18.70 4.56
CA GLN A 198 25.54 19.45 5.41
C GLN A 198 26.96 18.86 5.37
N LEU A 199 27.08 17.53 5.41
CA LEU A 199 28.37 16.84 5.26
C LEU A 199 29.01 17.11 3.89
N ALA A 200 28.22 17.08 2.81
CA ALA A 200 28.71 17.40 1.48
C ALA A 200 29.17 18.88 1.37
N ALA A 201 28.47 19.81 2.02
CA ALA A 201 28.85 21.21 2.08
C ALA A 201 30.14 21.44 2.89
N ARG A 202 30.30 20.75 4.03
CA ARG A 202 31.55 20.76 4.82
C ARG A 202 32.73 20.23 4.02
N LYS A 203 32.58 19.07 3.37
CA LYS A 203 33.65 18.51 2.50
C LYS A 203 34.08 19.46 1.38
N LYS A 204 33.13 20.18 0.77
CA LYS A 204 33.45 21.21 -0.24
C LYS A 204 34.20 22.42 0.33
N ARG A 205 33.94 22.77 1.59
CA ARG A 205 34.57 23.92 2.26
C ARG A 205 35.96 23.58 2.78
N ASP A 206 36.13 22.37 3.30
CA ASP A 206 37.35 21.95 4.01
C ASP A 206 38.37 21.27 3.07
N GLY A 207 38.02 21.03 1.80
CA GLY A 207 38.91 20.60 0.71
C GLY A 207 39.58 19.23 0.90
N ASP A 208 39.04 18.16 0.30
CA ASP A 208 39.60 16.78 0.12
C ASP A 208 40.46 16.14 1.23
N GLY A 209 40.46 16.68 2.45
CA GLY A 209 41.43 16.35 3.51
C GLY A 209 40.86 15.63 4.73
N VAL A 210 39.67 15.04 4.65
CA VAL A 210 39.14 14.25 5.78
C VAL A 210 38.91 12.81 5.33
N GLY A 211 39.82 11.96 5.81
CA GLY A 211 39.92 10.53 5.51
C GLY A 211 38.67 9.73 5.84
N ASP A 212 38.58 8.61 5.14
CA ASP A 212 37.58 7.58 5.22
C ASP A 212 37.62 6.91 6.62
N GLY A 213 36.87 7.49 7.55
CA GLY A 213 36.61 6.90 8.85
C GLY A 213 35.11 6.80 9.03
N MET A 214 34.63 5.62 9.40
CA MET A 214 33.26 5.35 9.84
C MET A 214 32.90 6.35 10.96
N GLN A 215 32.38 7.52 10.60
CA GLN A 215 31.92 8.48 11.59
C GLN A 215 30.57 8.00 12.10
N GLU A 216 30.59 7.51 13.34
CA GLU A 216 29.45 7.55 14.24
C GLU A 216 28.88 8.98 14.16
N LEU A 217 27.73 9.12 13.51
CA LEU A 217 26.98 10.36 13.60
C LEU A 217 26.60 10.48 15.06
N ASP A 218 27.14 11.48 15.76
CA ASP A 218 26.77 11.84 17.14
C ASP A 218 25.30 12.29 17.14
N ALA A 219 24.41 11.31 17.06
CA ALA A 219 22.99 11.45 17.09
C ALA A 219 22.62 11.43 18.57
N GLY A 220 22.88 12.57 19.23
CA GLY A 220 22.98 12.71 20.69
C GLY A 220 22.12 11.76 21.52
N LYS A 221 22.75 11.14 22.53
CA LYS A 221 22.30 10.26 23.64
C LYS A 221 21.17 9.25 23.46
N ASP A 222 20.14 9.52 22.66
CA ASP A 222 18.96 8.66 22.50
C ASP A 222 18.76 8.15 21.07
N ARG A 223 19.54 8.55 20.06
CA ARG A 223 19.32 8.13 18.66
C ARG A 223 20.35 7.11 18.18
N LEU A 224 19.86 5.98 17.65
CA LEU A 224 20.71 4.96 17.00
C LEU A 224 20.68 5.16 15.48
N VAL A 225 21.82 5.55 14.91
CA VAL A 225 22.00 5.81 13.47
C VAL A 225 23.08 4.89 12.91
N VAL A 226 22.74 4.10 11.89
CA VAL A 226 23.63 3.17 11.20
C VAL A 226 23.78 3.61 9.74
N ARG A 227 25.01 3.77 9.27
CA ARG A 227 25.32 3.97 7.86
C ARG A 227 25.59 2.63 7.21
N ALA A 228 24.81 2.28 6.18
CA ALA A 228 25.05 1.08 5.40
C ALA A 228 26.12 1.31 4.33
N ASP A 229 26.72 0.21 3.85
CA ASP A 229 27.82 0.20 2.87
C ASP A 229 27.44 0.87 1.53
N ASN A 230 26.15 0.89 1.21
CA ASN A 230 25.59 1.60 0.06
C ASN A 230 25.47 3.13 0.27
N GLY A 231 26.00 3.66 1.38
CA GLY A 231 25.98 5.08 1.73
C GLY A 231 24.66 5.57 2.32
N HIS A 232 23.65 4.71 2.46
CA HIS A 232 22.37 5.09 3.07
C HIS A 232 22.46 5.15 4.60
N ILE A 233 21.82 6.16 5.18
CA ILE A 233 21.71 6.36 6.62
C ILE A 233 20.38 5.77 7.08
N TYR A 234 20.42 4.84 8.02
CA TYR A 234 19.28 4.25 8.70
C TYR A 234 19.26 4.73 10.15
N GLU A 235 18.11 5.22 10.61
CA GLU A 235 17.88 5.58 12.00
C GLU A 235 16.80 4.67 12.55
N VAL A 236 16.97 4.18 13.78
CA VAL A 236 15.93 3.40 14.47
C VAL A 236 14.76 4.34 14.77
N PRO A 237 13.55 4.09 14.25
CA PRO A 237 12.40 4.95 14.52
C PRO A 237 12.02 4.86 16.00
N GLN A 238 11.70 6.01 16.60
CA GLN A 238 11.31 6.14 17.99
C GLN A 238 9.98 6.90 18.10
N GLY A 239 9.16 6.53 19.09
CA GLY A 239 7.85 7.13 19.36
C GLY A 239 6.67 6.35 18.76
N GLY A 240 5.53 6.42 19.45
CA GLY A 240 4.29 5.74 19.04
C GLY A 240 4.41 4.21 19.19
N LEU A 241 3.83 3.46 18.26
CA LEU A 241 3.91 1.98 18.29
C LEU A 241 5.32 1.45 17.95
N TYR A 242 6.25 2.29 17.48
CA TYR A 242 7.64 1.86 17.26
C TYR A 242 8.36 1.44 18.55
N GLU A 243 7.84 1.84 19.72
CA GLU A 243 8.33 1.38 21.03
C GLU A 243 7.96 -0.08 21.33
N TYR A 244 6.92 -0.59 20.67
CA TYR A 244 6.34 -1.92 20.94
C TYR A 244 6.49 -2.89 19.76
N CYS A 245 6.57 -2.39 18.53
CA CYS A 245 6.74 -3.21 17.35
C CYS A 245 7.60 -2.55 16.27
N TRP A 246 8.30 -3.37 15.48
CA TRP A 246 9.26 -2.91 14.49
C TRP A 246 8.61 -2.34 13.20
N HIS A 247 7.37 -2.77 12.92
CA HIS A 247 6.64 -2.43 11.70
C HIS A 247 5.17 -2.02 11.96
N PRO A 248 4.92 -0.98 12.76
CA PRO A 248 3.57 -0.55 13.12
C PRO A 248 2.72 -0.18 11.90
N HIS A 249 3.36 0.35 10.85
CA HIS A 249 2.69 0.67 9.59
C HIS A 249 2.18 -0.57 8.82
N VAL A 250 2.81 -1.75 9.00
CA VAL A 250 2.38 -3.02 8.38
C VAL A 250 1.28 -3.68 9.20
N SER A 251 1.43 -3.72 10.54
CA SER A 251 0.43 -4.30 11.43
C SER A 251 -0.93 -3.60 11.34
N SER A 252 -0.95 -2.28 11.14
CA SER A 252 -2.20 -1.56 10.89
C SER A 252 -2.84 -1.92 9.55
N HIS A 253 -2.06 -2.31 8.54
CA HIS A 253 -2.57 -2.74 7.22
C HIS A 253 -3.12 -4.17 7.24
N THR A 254 -2.49 -5.10 7.97
CA THR A 254 -2.93 -6.51 8.04
C THR A 254 -4.27 -6.66 8.77
N THR A 255 -4.50 -5.90 9.84
CA THR A 255 -5.81 -5.85 10.52
C THR A 255 -6.92 -5.34 9.61
N LEU A 256 -6.61 -4.41 8.71
CA LEU A 256 -7.57 -3.86 7.73
C LEU A 256 -7.96 -4.88 6.64
N GLN A 257 -7.04 -5.75 6.20
CA GLN A 257 -7.33 -6.78 5.19
C GLN A 257 -8.08 -7.99 5.76
N MET A 258 -7.80 -8.40 7.01
CA MET A 258 -8.54 -9.49 7.67
C MET A 258 -9.98 -9.12 7.99
N MET A 259 -10.27 -7.84 8.26
CA MET A 259 -11.64 -7.36 8.53
C MET A 259 -12.51 -7.16 7.29
N GLN A 260 -11.91 -7.06 6.09
CA GLN A 260 -12.66 -7.04 4.83
C GLN A 260 -13.09 -8.45 4.37
N GLN A 261 -12.66 -9.51 5.07
CA GLN A 261 -12.89 -10.90 4.71
C GLN A 261 -13.68 -11.70 5.76
N GLY A 262 -14.16 -11.05 6.83
CA GLY A 262 -15.08 -11.62 7.83
C GLY A 262 -16.45 -10.97 7.72
#